data_AF-A0A0L0EYE4-F1
#
_entry.id   AF-A0A0L0EYE4-F1
#
_cell.length_a   1.000
_cell.length_b   1.000
_cell.length_c   1.000
_cell.angle_alpha   90.00
_cell.angle_beta   90.00
_cell.angle_gamma   90.00
#
_symmetry.space_group_name_H-M   'P 1'
#
loop_
_entity.id
_entity.type
_entity.pdbx_description
1 polymer ?
#
loop_
_entity_poly.entity_id
_entity_poly.type
_entity_poly.pdbx_seq_one_letter_code
_entity_poly.pdbx_strand_id
1 'polypeptide(L)' 'MFYSFFKTLVDSDVVVELKNELKIQGKLHSVDQFLNIKLKDITVENVEAYPHMVCISYSDNTF' A
#
# COMPACT_ATOMS: atom_id res chain seq x y z
N MET A 1 -14.36 -10.55 14.42
CA MET A 1 -13.68 -9.65 15.39
C MET A 1 -12.73 -8.68 14.67
N PHE A 2 -11.78 -9.15 13.86
CA PHE A 2 -10.82 -8.28 13.15
C PHE A 2 -11.41 -7.41 12.02
N TYR A 3 -12.38 -7.91 11.26
CA TYR A 3 -13.04 -7.12 10.21
C TYR A 3 -13.63 -5.80 10.77
N SER A 4 -14.38 -5.88 11.87
CA SER A 4 -14.98 -4.72 12.51
C SER A 4 -13.93 -3.73 13.04
N PHE A 5 -12.79 -4.22 13.52
CA PHE A 5 -11.67 -3.38 13.95
C PHE A 5 -11.04 -2.64 12.77
N PHE A 6 -10.74 -3.31 11.66
CA PHE A 6 -10.21 -2.61 10.48
C PHE A 6 -11.22 -1.63 9.87
N LYS A 7 -12.53 -1.89 10.01
CA LYS A 7 -13.56 -0.91 9.61
C LYS A 7 -13.51 0.38 10.44
N THR A 8 -13.06 0.35 11.70
CA THR A 8 -12.88 1.59 12.49
C THR A 8 -11.65 2.39 12.07
N LEU A 9 -10.73 1.79 11.32
CA LEU A 9 -9.51 2.42 10.82
C LEU A 9 -9.66 2.97 9.38
N VAL A 10 -10.84 2.82 8.77
CA VAL A 10 -11.11 3.40 7.45
C VAL A 10 -10.92 4.91 7.51
N ASP A 11 -10.32 5.47 6.46
CA ASP A 11 -9.88 6.86 6.33
C ASP A 11 -8.73 7.28 7.27
N SER A 12 -8.10 6.34 7.97
CA SER A 12 -6.86 6.59 8.73
C SER A 12 -5.62 6.17 7.93
N ASP A 13 -4.49 6.82 8.20
CA ASP A 13 -3.19 6.39 7.68
C ASP A 13 -2.71 5.15 8.42
N VAL A 14 -2.36 4.11 7.65
CA VAL A 14 -1.91 2.82 8.16
C VAL A 14 -0.64 2.39 7.44
N VAL A 15 0.18 1.59 8.13
CA VAL A 15 1.30 0.89 7.52
C VAL A 15 0.99 -0.60 7.52
N VAL A 16 1.00 -1.19 6.34
CA VAL A 16 0.76 -2.63 6.12
C VAL A 16 2.10 -3.27 5.77
N GLU A 17 2.54 -4.17 6.64
CA GLU A 17 3.71 -5.02 6.40
C GLU A 17 3.25 -6.37 5.84
N LEU A 18 3.75 -6.70 4.66
CA LEU A 18 3.47 -7.94 3.97
C LEU A 18 4.44 -9.05 4.42
N LYS A 19 4.06 -10.31 4.19
CA LYS A 19 4.89 -11.48 4.57
C LYS A 19 6.26 -11.54 3.90
N ASN A 20 6.46 -10.79 2.82
CA ASN A 20 7.74 -10.62 2.13
C ASN A 20 8.54 -9.42 2.65
N GLU A 21 8.22 -8.91 3.85
CA GLU A 21 8.89 -7.76 4.51
C GLU A 21 8.67 -6.41 3.80
N LEU A 22 7.83 -6.37 2.76
CA LEU A 22 7.47 -5.13 2.06
C LEU A 22 6.50 -4.32 2.92
N LYS A 23 6.81 -3.03 3.12
CA LYS A 23 5.99 -2.10 3.87
C LYS A 23 5.31 -1.10 2.95
N ILE A 24 3.98 -1.06 3.03
CA ILE A 24 3.15 -0.12 2.29
C ILE A 24 2.46 0.80 3.30
N GLN A 25 2.80 2.08 3.26
CA GLN A 25 2.08 3.11 3.98
C GLN A 25 0.99 3.67 3.07
N GLY A 26 -0.19 3.95 3.61
CA GLY A 26 -1.24 4.65 2.88
C GLY A 26 -2.53 4.73 3.66
N LYS A 27 -3.53 5.39 3.07
CA LYS A 27 -4.82 5.61 3.70
C LYS A 27 -5.73 4.41 3.51
N LEU A 28 -6.25 3.83 4.60
CA LEU A 28 -7.15 2.69 4.53
C LEU A 28 -8.49 3.08 3.90
N HIS A 29 -8.74 2.68 2.66
CA HIS A 29 -9.96 3.05 1.95
C HIS A 29 -11.11 2.06 2.18
N SER A 30 -10.80 0.76 2.21
CA SER A 30 -11.80 -0.27 2.49
C SER A 30 -11.16 -1.58 2.94
N VAL A 31 -11.90 -2.36 3.73
CA VAL A 31 -11.58 -3.73 4.10
C VAL A 31 -12.81 -4.62 3.87
N ASP A 32 -12.60 -5.89 3.50
CA ASP A 32 -13.68 -6.88 3.36
C ASP A 32 -13.62 -7.99 4.44
N GLN A 33 -14.56 -8.93 4.40
CA GLN A 33 -14.65 -10.04 5.37
C GLN A 33 -13.46 -11.02 5.33
N PHE A 34 -12.72 -11.04 4.22
CA PHE A 34 -11.50 -11.84 4.06
C PHE A 34 -10.24 -11.05 4.44
N LEU A 35 -10.42 -9.82 4.93
CA LEU A 35 -9.35 -8.86 5.26
C LEU A 35 -8.56 -8.40 4.03
N ASN A 36 -9.15 -8.44 2.84
CA ASN A 36 -8.58 -7.75 1.68
C ASN A 36 -8.66 -6.25 1.94
N ILE A 37 -7.51 -5.57 1.85
CA ILE A 37 -7.36 -4.15 2.14
C ILE A 37 -7.16 -3.38 0.82
N LYS A 38 -7.90 -2.28 0.67
CA LYS A 38 -7.60 -1.27 -0.36
C LYS A 38 -7.00 -0.05 0.33
N LEU A 39 -5.83 0.36 -0.14
CA LEU A 39 -5.17 1.58 0.29
C LEU A 39 -5.28 2.65 -0.81
N LYS A 40 -5.31 3.92 -0.41
CA LYS A 40 -5.15 5.09 -1.28
C LYS A 40 -3.90 5.85 -0.89
N ASP A 41 -3.38 6.66 -1.82
CA ASP A 41 -2.24 7.54 -1.59
C ASP A 41 -1.03 6.80 -0.98
N ILE A 42 -0.69 5.66 -1.59
CA ILE A 42 0.31 4.75 -1.05
C ILE A 42 1.74 5.24 -1.26
N THR A 43 2.59 5.00 -0.27
CA THR A 43 4.04 5.13 -0.34
C THR A 43 4.68 3.81 0.07
N VAL A 44 5.59 3.30 -0.75
CA VAL A 44 6.29 2.04 -0.49
C VAL A 44 7.66 2.38 0.08
N GLU A 45 7.99 1.81 1.24
CA GLU A 45 9.35 1.87 1.76
C GLU A 45 10.22 0.82 1.03
N ASN A 46 11.49 1.14 0.81
CA ASN A 46 12.46 0.21 0.23
C ASN A 46 12.20 -0.20 -1.23
N VAL A 47 11.85 0.79 -2.05
CA VAL A 47 11.62 0.65 -3.51
C VAL A 47 12.81 0.03 -4.25
N GLU A 48 14.03 0.23 -3.74
CA GLU A 48 15.28 -0.28 -4.32
C GLU A 48 15.36 -1.81 -4.36
N ALA A 49 14.68 -2.52 -3.45
CA ALA A 49 14.65 -3.98 -3.43
C ALA A 49 13.59 -4.59 -4.37
N TYR A 50 12.62 -3.79 -4.85
CA TYR A 50 11.48 -4.26 -5.65
C TYR A 50 11.22 -3.37 -6.88
N PRO A 51 12.10 -3.40 -7.90
CA PRO A 51 12.02 -2.52 -9.06
C PRO A 51 10.72 -2.63 -9.87
N HIS A 52 9.98 -3.74 -9.74
CA HIS A 52 8.69 -3.95 -10.41
C HIS A 52 7.51 -3.17 -9.79
N MET A 53 7.69 -2.57 -8.61
CA MET A 53 6.67 -1.70 -7.98
C MET A 53 6.77 -0.24 -8.43
N VAL A 54 7.79 0.11 -9.21
CA VAL A 54 7.91 1.42 -9.86
C VAL A 54 7.27 1.30 -11.24
N CYS A 55 6.14 1.95 -11.46
CA CYS A 55 5.68 2.20 -12.83
C CYS A 55 6.74 3.10 -13.48
N ILE A 56 7.49 2.54 -14.43
CA ILE A 56 8.51 3.25 -15.18
C ILE A 56 7.77 4.28 -16.04
N SER A 57 7.65 5.52 -15.55
CA SER A 57 7.29 6.63 -16.42
C SER A 57 8.55 6.93 -17.25
N TYR A 58 8.65 6.31 -18.42
CA TYR A 58 9.57 6.75 -19.46
C TYR A 58 9.18 8.18 -19.84
N SER A 59 9.77 9.15 -19.16
CA SER A 59 9.95 10.47 -19.75
C SER A 59 11.31 10.41 -20.44
N ASP A 60 11.25 10.06 -21.72
CA ASP A 60 12.29 10.37 -22.69
C ASP A 60 12.73 11.82 -22.50
N ASN A 61 13.92 12.04 -21.95
CA ASN A 61 14.63 13.29 -22.14
C ASN A 61 15.92 12.97 -22.88
N THR A 62 15.75 13.05 -24.20
CA THR A 62 16.74 13.20 -25.24
C THR A 62 17.87 14.14 -24.80
N PHE A 63 19.10 13.66 -24.89
CA PHE A 63 20.28 14.47 -25.18
C PHE A 63 21.11 13.76 -26.25
#